data_AF-A0A068RHB8-F1
#
_entry.id   AF-A0A068RHB8-F1
#
_cell.length_a   1.000
_cell.length_b   1.000
_cell.length_c   1.000
_cell.angle_alpha   90.00
_cell.angle_beta   90.00
_cell.angle_gamma   90.00
#
_symmetry.space_group_name_H-M   'P 1'
#
loop_
_entity.id
_entity.type
_entity.pdbx_description
1 polymer ?
#
loop_
_entity_poly.entity_id
_entity_poly.type
_entity_poly.pdbx_seq_one_letter_code
_entity_poly.pdbx_strand_id
1 'polypeptide(L)'
;MYALQAYRRYKKDPVMLIICSGTLSDDVANLLKSSDVLGCRRYPCEGWGAKCLIMTKESLSTLTASEKRQPFASFGLFLTQSVPFSELSSDDETTKMLQSLAVDHYMSLIGNEAHLIDFFKAVLDKQEIFYNKILALADDDDKPRLREAINDAQVEQRELKRKLDQLEDDGDDGDDDYNNAVDDSNGNAADDNTDDTVDDNNDVDDDRVADKKTLYKKGMEFVAKYKKARMDKGKKRMDWQACMAAGRKEGLLLNYKNTNTLKNQFAKFEGNGDE
;
A
#
# COMPACT_ATOMS: atom_id res chain seq x y z
N MET A 1 10.82 -9.30 -0.77
CA MET A 1 9.48 -9.40 -1.39
C MET A 1 8.45 -9.40 -0.25
N TYR A 2 7.60 -8.38 -0.17
CA TYR A 2 6.68 -8.12 0.95
C TYR A 2 5.80 -9.32 1.32
N ALA A 3 5.29 -10.03 0.31
CA ALA A 3 4.43 -11.20 0.52
C ALA A 3 5.10 -12.32 1.34
N LEU A 4 6.40 -12.53 1.15
CA LEU A 4 7.16 -13.53 1.91
C LEU A 4 7.34 -13.12 3.37
N GLN A 5 7.50 -11.83 3.65
CA GLN A 5 7.61 -11.33 5.03
C GLN A 5 6.27 -11.47 5.75
N ALA A 6 5.16 -11.12 5.10
CA ALA A 6 3.81 -11.30 5.64
C ALA A 6 3.54 -12.78 5.98
N TYR A 7 3.85 -13.70 5.07
CA TYR A 7 3.70 -15.13 5.33
C TYR A 7 4.59 -15.63 6.47
N ARG A 8 5.86 -15.18 6.54
CA ARG A 8 6.77 -15.58 7.64
C ARG A 8 6.24 -15.16 9.00
N ARG A 9 5.66 -13.96 9.10
CA ARG A 9 5.16 -13.38 10.35
C ARG A 9 3.83 -13.97 10.77
N TYR A 10 2.88 -14.13 9.84
CA TYR A 10 1.50 -14.48 10.17
C TYR A 10 1.10 -15.90 9.78
N LYS A 11 1.98 -16.65 9.10
CA LYS A 11 1.74 -18.02 8.60
C LYS A 11 0.50 -18.15 7.71
N LYS A 12 0.07 -17.04 7.10
CA LYS A 12 -1.06 -16.96 6.17
C LYS A 12 -0.61 -16.35 4.86
N ASP A 13 -1.16 -16.86 3.76
CA ASP A 13 -0.89 -16.27 2.45
C ASP A 13 -1.52 -14.88 2.36
N PRO A 14 -0.76 -13.85 1.97
CA PRO A 14 -1.24 -12.47 2.00
C PRO A 14 -2.25 -12.21 0.88
N VAL A 15 -3.18 -11.30 1.14
CA VAL A 15 -4.00 -10.64 0.13
C VAL A 15 -3.29 -9.33 -0.25
N MET A 16 -2.99 -9.14 -1.53
CA MET A 16 -2.44 -7.89 -2.03
C MET A 16 -3.52 -7.09 -2.76
N LEU A 17 -3.63 -5.81 -2.40
CA LEU A 17 -4.45 -4.83 -3.10
C LEU A 17 -3.49 -3.84 -3.77
N ILE A 18 -3.64 -3.66 -5.08
CA ILE A 18 -2.88 -2.70 -5.88
C ILE A 18 -3.89 -1.69 -6.41
N ILE A 19 -3.69 -0.42 -6.08
CA ILE A 19 -4.56 0.67 -6.53
C ILE A 19 -3.78 1.44 -7.59
N CYS A 20 -4.26 1.43 -8.82
CA CYS A 20 -3.63 2.07 -9.96
C CYS A 20 -4.30 3.43 -10.18
N SER A 21 -3.62 4.51 -9.75
CA SER A 21 -4.06 5.89 -9.96
C SER A 21 -3.75 6.43 -11.37
N GLY A 22 -2.79 5.82 -12.06
CA GLY A 22 -2.43 6.13 -13.44
C GLY A 22 -2.98 5.11 -14.44
N THR A 23 -2.30 4.97 -15.57
CA THR A 23 -2.64 3.96 -16.58
C THR A 23 -2.00 2.61 -16.27
N LEU A 24 -2.81 1.56 -16.42
CA LEU A 24 -2.32 0.18 -16.34
C LEU A 24 -1.62 -0.19 -17.66
N SER A 25 -0.42 -0.74 -17.58
CA SER A 25 0.28 -1.27 -18.76
C SER A 25 -0.49 -2.42 -19.40
N ASP A 26 -0.50 -2.46 -20.74
CA ASP A 26 -1.18 -3.50 -21.53
C ASP A 26 -0.72 -4.92 -21.16
N ASP A 27 0.57 -5.11 -20.87
CA ASP A 27 1.12 -6.41 -20.45
C ASP A 27 0.46 -6.92 -19.16
N VAL A 28 0.13 -6.00 -18.24
CA VAL A 28 -0.55 -6.32 -16.99
C VAL A 28 -2.05 -6.46 -17.24
N ALA A 29 -2.65 -5.56 -18.02
CA ALA A 29 -4.07 -5.55 -18.35
C ALA A 29 -4.51 -6.87 -19.01
N ASN A 30 -3.69 -7.41 -19.91
CA ASN A 30 -3.95 -8.67 -20.63
C ASN A 30 -3.93 -9.92 -19.73
N LEU A 31 -3.31 -9.83 -18.55
CA LEU A 31 -3.25 -10.93 -17.58
C LEU A 31 -4.37 -10.86 -16.53
N LEU A 32 -5.10 -9.75 -16.48
CA LEU A 32 -6.18 -9.56 -15.53
C LEU A 32 -7.38 -10.44 -15.84
N LYS A 33 -8.01 -10.94 -14.78
CA LYS A 33 -9.24 -11.72 -14.83
C LYS A 33 -10.35 -11.01 -14.06
N SER A 34 -11.59 -11.41 -14.28
CA SER A 34 -12.71 -11.00 -13.44
C SER A 34 -12.46 -11.36 -11.98
N SER A 35 -13.03 -10.55 -11.09
CA SER A 35 -12.91 -10.68 -9.64
C SER A 35 -14.30 -10.74 -9.03
N ASP A 36 -14.42 -11.43 -7.90
CA ASP A 36 -15.58 -11.42 -7.02
C ASP A 36 -15.67 -10.12 -6.19
N VAL A 37 -14.58 -9.37 -6.13
CA VAL A 37 -14.49 -8.11 -5.39
C VAL A 37 -14.85 -6.93 -6.29
N LEU A 38 -15.83 -6.15 -5.85
CA LEU A 38 -16.34 -4.99 -6.55
C LEU A 38 -15.23 -3.98 -6.90
N GLY A 39 -15.27 -3.48 -8.14
CA GLY A 39 -14.30 -2.49 -8.64
C GLY A 39 -12.88 -3.02 -8.84
N CYS A 40 -12.64 -4.31 -8.60
CA CYS A 40 -11.33 -4.95 -8.73
C CYS A 40 -11.26 -5.93 -9.89
N ARG A 41 -10.05 -6.17 -10.37
CA ARG A 41 -9.69 -7.28 -11.24
C ARG A 41 -8.65 -8.15 -10.57
N ARG A 42 -8.62 -9.44 -10.91
CA ARG A 42 -7.68 -10.40 -10.30
C ARG A 42 -6.42 -10.52 -11.14
N TYR A 43 -5.27 -10.34 -10.52
CA TYR A 43 -3.97 -10.63 -11.12
C TYR A 43 -3.46 -12.02 -10.67
N PRO A 44 -2.79 -12.79 -11.57
CA PRO A 44 -2.18 -14.07 -11.21
C PRO A 44 -1.15 -13.92 -10.08
N CYS A 45 -1.37 -14.61 -8.97
CA CYS A 45 -0.53 -14.55 -7.78
C CYS A 45 -0.22 -15.93 -7.19
N GLU A 46 -0.51 -16.97 -7.95
CA GLU A 46 -0.28 -18.35 -7.57
C GLU A 46 1.18 -18.53 -7.19
N GLY A 47 1.38 -18.98 -5.97
CA GLY A 47 2.69 -19.30 -5.44
C GLY A 47 3.31 -18.25 -4.51
N TRP A 48 2.71 -17.06 -4.39
CA TRP A 48 3.20 -16.02 -3.48
C TRP A 48 2.10 -15.25 -2.71
N GLY A 49 0.82 -15.34 -3.09
CA GLY A 49 -0.30 -14.73 -2.37
C GLY A 49 -1.59 -15.53 -2.48
N ALA A 50 -2.57 -15.19 -1.63
CA ALA A 50 -3.90 -15.80 -1.65
C ALA A 50 -4.80 -15.15 -2.71
N LYS A 51 -4.79 -13.81 -2.76
CA LYS A 51 -5.45 -12.98 -3.77
C LYS A 51 -4.53 -11.81 -4.12
N CYS A 52 -4.54 -11.41 -5.39
CA CYS A 52 -3.94 -10.16 -5.86
C CYS A 52 -5.02 -9.43 -6.64
N LEU A 53 -5.48 -8.33 -6.07
CA LEU A 53 -6.56 -7.50 -6.58
C LEU A 53 -5.94 -6.22 -7.12
N ILE A 54 -6.29 -5.87 -8.35
CA ILE A 54 -5.91 -4.61 -8.98
C ILE A 54 -7.18 -3.79 -9.17
N MET A 55 -7.19 -2.61 -8.60
CA MET A 55 -8.25 -1.63 -8.72
C MET A 55 -7.75 -0.51 -9.65
N THR A 56 -8.49 -0.23 -10.71
CA THR A 56 -8.11 0.81 -11.69
C THR A 56 -9.28 1.76 -11.92
N LYS A 57 -8.97 2.93 -12.51
CA LYS A 57 -10.00 3.89 -12.91
C LYS A 57 -11.04 3.24 -13.84
N GLU A 58 -10.60 2.40 -14.77
CA GLU A 58 -11.49 1.74 -15.74
C GLU A 58 -12.42 0.73 -15.04
N SER A 59 -11.90 -0.10 -14.13
CA SER A 59 -12.71 -1.09 -13.42
C SER A 59 -13.74 -0.47 -12.46
N LEU A 60 -13.45 0.72 -11.93
CA LEU A 60 -14.37 1.47 -11.09
C LEU A 60 -15.39 2.28 -11.90
N SER A 61 -15.02 2.73 -13.10
CA SER A 61 -15.93 3.53 -13.95
C SER A 61 -17.13 2.72 -14.43
N THR A 62 -16.96 1.40 -14.61
CA THR A 62 -18.02 0.47 -15.03
C THR A 62 -19.04 0.16 -13.94
N LEU A 63 -18.82 0.60 -12.70
CA LEU A 63 -19.74 0.36 -11.59
C LEU A 63 -21.01 1.21 -11.72
N THR A 64 -22.13 0.65 -11.25
CA THR A 64 -23.41 1.36 -11.09
C THR A 64 -23.34 2.40 -9.98
N ALA A 65 -24.29 3.34 -9.94
CA ALA A 65 -24.30 4.39 -8.92
C ALA A 65 -24.41 3.85 -7.48
N SER A 66 -25.14 2.75 -7.27
CA SER A 66 -25.25 2.10 -5.96
C SER A 66 -23.95 1.40 -5.56
N GLU A 67 -23.30 0.72 -6.50
CA GLU A 67 -21.99 0.07 -6.29
C GLU A 67 -20.90 1.08 -5.96
N LYS A 68 -20.88 2.24 -6.61
CA LYS A 68 -19.92 3.33 -6.35
C LYS A 68 -20.03 3.90 -4.93
N ARG A 69 -21.19 3.75 -4.28
CA ARG A 69 -21.43 4.18 -2.88
C ARG A 69 -20.96 3.17 -1.84
N GLN A 70 -20.61 1.95 -2.25
CA GLN A 70 -20.02 0.98 -1.32
C GLN A 70 -18.66 1.49 -0.85
N PRO A 71 -18.35 1.49 0.46
CA PRO A 71 -17.15 2.11 1.02
C PRO A 71 -15.85 1.71 0.32
N PHE A 72 -15.71 0.43 -0.04
CA PHE A 72 -14.53 -0.07 -0.73
C PHE A 72 -14.38 0.47 -2.16
N ALA A 73 -15.49 0.58 -2.90
CA ALA A 73 -15.50 1.16 -4.24
C ALA A 73 -15.33 2.69 -4.18
N SER A 74 -15.98 3.37 -3.22
CA SER A 74 -15.82 4.80 -2.98
C SER A 74 -14.37 5.16 -2.64
N PHE A 75 -13.71 4.37 -1.79
CA PHE A 75 -12.29 4.53 -1.49
C PHE A 75 -11.43 4.39 -2.75
N GLY A 76 -11.75 3.42 -3.60
CA GLY A 76 -11.11 3.25 -4.90
C GLY A 76 -11.27 4.46 -5.82
N LEU A 77 -12.48 4.99 -5.92
CA LEU A 77 -12.78 6.16 -6.75
C LEU A 77 -12.05 7.40 -6.26
N PHE A 78 -12.03 7.63 -4.95
CA PHE A 78 -11.26 8.70 -4.33
C PHE A 78 -9.77 8.61 -4.73
N LEU A 79 -9.16 7.43 -4.59
CA LEU A 79 -7.74 7.25 -4.88
C LEU A 79 -7.36 7.24 -6.37
N THR A 80 -8.29 6.87 -7.25
CA THR A 80 -8.00 6.70 -8.70
C THR A 80 -8.55 7.83 -9.57
N GLN A 81 -9.55 8.56 -9.09
CA GLN A 81 -10.26 9.59 -9.86
C GLN A 81 -10.28 10.95 -9.14
N SER A 82 -9.72 11.04 -7.93
CA SER A 82 -9.72 12.26 -7.11
C SER A 82 -11.12 12.85 -6.87
N VAL A 83 -12.14 11.99 -6.88
CA VAL A 83 -13.51 12.41 -6.59
C VAL A 83 -13.63 12.66 -5.08
N PRO A 84 -14.19 13.79 -4.64
CA PRO A 84 -14.37 14.08 -3.22
C PRO A 84 -15.13 12.96 -2.52
N PHE A 85 -14.59 12.49 -1.40
CA PHE A 85 -15.17 11.37 -0.67
C PHE A 85 -16.60 11.67 -0.15
N SER A 86 -16.89 12.96 0.11
CA SER A 86 -18.21 13.48 0.48
C SER A 86 -19.28 13.25 -0.59
N GLU A 87 -18.92 13.26 -1.87
CA GLU A 87 -19.85 13.00 -2.98
C GLU A 87 -20.13 11.50 -3.16
N LEU A 88 -19.25 10.65 -2.66
CA LEU A 88 -19.28 9.21 -2.92
C LEU A 88 -20.02 8.41 -1.83
N SER A 89 -20.10 8.89 -0.59
CA SER A 89 -20.68 8.10 0.50
C SER A 89 -21.13 8.96 1.69
N SER A 90 -22.14 9.82 1.50
CA SER A 90 -22.64 10.69 2.59
C SER A 90 -23.32 9.95 3.76
N ASP A 91 -23.83 8.73 3.55
CA ASP A 91 -24.73 8.07 4.52
C ASP A 91 -24.21 6.76 5.12
N ASP A 92 -23.06 6.24 4.68
CA ASP A 92 -22.54 4.97 5.21
C ASP A 92 -21.81 5.15 6.55
N GLU A 93 -22.16 4.34 7.55
CA GLU A 93 -21.56 4.39 8.91
C GLU A 93 -20.05 4.08 8.89
N THR A 94 -19.59 3.18 8.01
CA THR A 94 -18.17 2.83 7.89
C THR A 94 -17.38 4.01 7.33
N THR A 95 -17.92 4.68 6.32
CA THR A 95 -17.35 5.90 5.75
C THR A 95 -17.22 7.00 6.81
N LYS A 96 -18.27 7.23 7.61
CA LYS A 96 -18.25 8.22 8.70
C LYS A 96 -17.20 7.90 9.76
N MET A 97 -17.10 6.62 10.16
CA MET A 97 -16.07 6.15 11.10
C MET A 97 -14.64 6.30 10.53
N LEU A 98 -14.42 5.97 9.26
CA LEU A 98 -13.11 6.12 8.63
C LEU A 98 -12.71 7.60 8.51
N GLN A 99 -13.68 8.47 8.22
CA GLN A 99 -13.46 9.91 8.19
C GLN A 99 -13.11 10.43 9.58
N SER A 100 -13.83 10.02 10.64
CA SER A 100 -13.50 10.44 12.01
C SER A 100 -12.10 9.98 12.42
N LEU A 101 -11.74 8.73 12.13
CA LEU A 101 -10.39 8.21 12.40
C LEU A 101 -9.31 8.96 11.63
N ALA A 102 -9.57 9.34 10.37
CA ALA A 102 -8.63 10.12 9.57
C ALA A 102 -8.44 11.53 10.14
N VAL A 103 -9.54 12.19 10.55
CA VAL A 103 -9.50 13.49 11.23
C VAL A 103 -8.75 13.38 12.55
N ASP A 104 -9.07 12.41 13.39
CA ASP A 104 -8.40 12.18 14.67
C ASP A 104 -6.89 11.93 14.49
N HIS A 105 -6.51 11.14 13.48
CA HIS A 105 -5.11 10.88 13.17
C HIS A 105 -4.38 12.13 12.66
N TYR A 106 -5.03 12.91 11.80
CA TYR A 106 -4.48 14.16 11.27
C TYR A 106 -4.30 15.20 12.39
N MET A 107 -5.30 15.35 13.26
CA MET A 107 -5.22 16.22 14.44
C MET A 107 -4.15 15.76 15.42
N SER A 108 -3.96 14.45 15.58
CA SER A 108 -2.87 13.90 16.39
C SER A 108 -1.49 14.13 15.76
N LEU A 109 -1.36 14.12 14.42
CA LEU A 109 -0.12 14.41 13.72
C LEU A 109 0.25 15.89 13.88
N ILE A 110 -0.70 16.80 13.65
CA ILE A 110 -0.51 18.25 13.85
C ILE A 110 -0.16 18.55 15.31
N GLY A 111 -0.88 17.96 16.27
CA GLY A 111 -0.58 18.13 17.69
C GLY A 111 0.82 17.65 18.08
N ASN A 112 1.33 16.59 17.42
CA ASN A 112 2.70 16.12 17.61
C ASN A 112 3.75 17.01 16.92
N GLU A 113 3.43 17.62 15.79
CA GLU A 113 4.32 18.56 15.09
C GLU A 113 4.52 19.85 15.89
N ALA A 114 3.45 20.40 16.49
CA ALA A 114 3.54 21.54 17.39
C ALA A 114 4.47 21.25 18.60
N HIS A 115 4.33 20.08 19.23
CA HIS A 115 5.21 19.66 20.33
C HIS A 115 6.67 19.45 19.91
N LEU A 116 6.92 19.02 18.68
CA LEU A 116 8.27 18.88 18.12
C LEU A 116 8.92 20.25 17.91
N ILE A 117 8.16 21.20 17.35
CA ILE A 117 8.62 22.58 17.14
C ILE A 117 8.96 23.23 18.49
N ASP A 118 8.06 23.13 19.48
CA ASP A 118 8.29 23.63 20.85
C ASP A 118 9.55 23.03 21.48
N PHE A 119 9.76 21.73 21.33
CA PHE A 119 10.95 21.05 21.83
C PHE A 119 12.23 21.60 21.18
N PHE A 120 12.23 21.80 19.85
CA PHE A 120 13.38 22.37 19.14
C PHE A 120 13.65 23.81 19.58
N LYS A 121 12.62 24.64 19.76
CA LYS A 121 12.76 26.00 20.32
C LYS A 121 13.42 25.98 21.70
N ALA A 122 12.96 25.10 22.59
CA ALA A 122 13.53 24.96 23.94
C ALA A 122 14.99 24.48 23.94
N VAL A 123 15.40 23.65 22.98
CA VAL A 123 16.81 23.24 22.80
C VAL A 123 17.66 24.40 22.30
N LEU A 124 17.18 25.16 21.31
CA LEU A 124 17.88 26.34 20.80
C LEU A 124 18.07 27.38 21.90
N ASP A 125 17.03 27.71 22.68
CA ASP A 125 17.13 28.67 23.79
C ASP A 125 18.20 28.27 24.81
N LYS A 126 18.32 26.96 25.11
CA LYS A 126 19.38 26.45 25.98
C LYS A 126 20.77 26.60 25.37
N GLN A 127 20.93 26.35 24.06
CA GLN A 127 22.21 26.54 23.37
C GLN A 127 22.64 28.01 23.35
N GLU A 128 21.69 28.95 23.20
CA GLU A 128 21.99 30.39 23.25
C GLU A 128 22.55 30.80 24.62
N ILE A 129 21.97 30.26 25.71
CA ILE A 129 22.50 30.45 27.07
C ILE A 129 23.94 29.90 27.20
N PHE A 130 24.23 28.74 26.61
CA PHE A 130 25.59 28.18 26.64
C PHE A 130 26.58 29.01 25.83
N TYR A 131 26.21 29.47 24.64
CA TYR A 131 27.07 30.36 23.83
C TYR A 131 27.36 31.67 24.55
N ASN A 132 26.36 32.28 25.19
CA ASN A 132 26.55 33.49 26.00
C ASN A 132 27.50 33.26 27.18
N LYS A 133 27.42 32.09 27.84
CA LYS A 133 28.36 31.71 28.91
C LYS A 133 29.79 31.52 28.40
N ILE A 134 29.96 30.88 27.24
CA ILE A 134 31.29 30.67 26.66
C ILE A 134 31.87 32.00 26.16
N LEU A 135 31.06 32.90 25.61
CA LEU A 135 31.48 34.25 25.24
C LEU A 135 31.98 35.04 26.45
N ALA A 136 31.24 35.02 27.56
CA ALA A 136 31.66 35.68 28.79
C ALA A 136 33.01 35.14 29.31
N LEU A 137 33.25 33.83 29.20
CA LEU A 137 34.53 33.21 29.57
C LEU A 137 35.65 33.49 28.55
N ALA A 138 35.31 33.71 27.27
CA ALA A 138 36.28 34.02 26.22
C ALA A 138 36.74 35.49 26.27
N ASP A 139 35.89 36.39 26.78
CA ASP A 139 36.22 37.80 27.01
C ASP A 139 37.25 37.97 28.15
N ASP A 140 37.27 37.06 29.13
CA ASP A 140 38.28 37.02 30.20
C ASP A 140 39.68 36.57 29.71
N ASP A 141 39.73 35.82 28.61
CA ASP A 141 40.92 35.11 28.11
C ASP A 141 41.53 35.72 26.81
N ASP A 142 40.95 36.82 26.30
CA ASP A 142 41.34 37.54 25.07
C ASP A 142 41.55 36.62 23.85
N LYS A 143 40.55 35.75 23.58
CA LYS A 143 40.56 34.75 22.49
C LYS A 143 39.66 35.16 21.31
N PRO A 144 40.13 36.02 20.38
CA PRO A 144 39.29 36.60 19.34
C PRO A 144 38.70 35.57 18.36
N ARG A 145 39.46 34.51 18.03
CA ARG A 145 38.98 33.44 17.13
C ARG A 145 37.86 32.58 17.73
N LEU A 146 37.87 32.41 19.06
CA LEU A 146 36.81 31.70 19.76
C LEU A 146 35.54 32.56 19.80
N ARG A 147 35.70 33.87 20.03
CA ARG A 147 34.60 34.83 20.01
C ARG A 147 33.92 34.94 18.65
N GLU A 148 34.70 34.99 17.57
CA GLU A 148 34.20 34.98 16.19
C GLU A 148 33.40 33.71 15.90
N ALA A 149 33.96 32.53 16.21
CA ALA A 149 33.27 31.25 16.00
C ALA A 149 31.96 31.11 16.82
N ILE A 150 31.89 31.67 18.03
CA ILE A 150 30.65 31.63 18.83
C ILE A 150 29.62 32.60 18.29
N ASN A 151 30.03 33.79 17.84
CA ASN A 151 29.11 34.73 17.20
C ASN A 151 28.52 34.16 15.91
N ASP A 152 29.33 33.50 15.08
CA ASP A 152 28.86 32.83 13.87
C ASP A 152 27.84 31.72 14.21
N ALA A 153 28.14 30.89 15.22
CA ALA A 153 27.21 29.87 15.68
C ALA A 153 25.89 30.46 16.21
N GLN A 154 25.92 31.61 16.90
CA GLN A 154 24.72 32.31 17.34
C GLN A 154 23.91 32.89 16.17
N VAL A 155 24.57 33.40 15.13
CA VAL A 155 23.90 33.92 13.93
C VAL A 155 23.17 32.79 13.20
N GLU A 156 23.83 31.66 12.96
CA GLU A 156 23.21 30.48 12.34
C GLU A 156 22.03 29.97 13.18
N GLN A 157 22.17 29.97 14.51
CA GLN A 157 21.11 29.54 15.41
C GLN A 157 19.88 30.46 15.37
N ARG A 158 20.08 31.78 15.33
CA ARG A 158 18.99 32.76 15.19
C ARG A 158 18.30 32.64 13.84
N GLU A 159 19.04 32.34 12.78
CA GLU A 159 18.46 32.09 11.46
C GLU A 159 17.59 30.82 11.47
N LEU A 160 18.05 29.77 12.15
CA LEU A 160 17.28 28.53 12.31
C LEU A 160 15.99 28.77 13.13
N LYS A 161 16.08 29.57 14.20
CA LYS A 161 14.92 29.94 15.03
C LYS A 161 13.89 30.73 14.22
N ARG A 162 14.32 31.70 13.42
CA ARG A 162 13.44 32.47 12.51
C ARG A 162 12.75 31.57 11.48
N LYS A 163 13.45 30.59 10.90
CA LYS A 163 12.85 29.62 9.98
C LYS A 163 11.81 28.74 10.67
N LEU A 164 12.04 28.40 11.94
CA LEU A 164 11.11 27.62 12.74
C LEU A 164 9.86 28.42 13.13
N ASP A 165 10.02 29.71 13.43
CA ASP A 165 8.89 30.62 13.70
C ASP A 165 8.03 30.85 12.43
N GLN A 166 8.64 30.87 11.24
CA GLN A 166 7.91 30.96 9.97
C GLN A 166 7.05 29.71 9.68
N LEU A 167 7.49 28.54 10.14
CA LEU A 167 6.74 27.29 9.98
C LEU A 167 5.51 27.19 10.89
N GLU A 168 5.42 28.01 11.95
CA GLU A 168 4.22 28.13 12.78
C GLU A 168 3.18 29.09 12.19
N ASP A 169 3.63 30.16 11.52
CA ASP A 169 2.77 31.22 10.99
C ASP A 169 2.09 30.81 9.67
N ASP A 170 2.72 29.96 8.86
CA ASP A 170 2.14 29.42 7.61
C ASP A 170 1.05 28.33 7.86
N GLY A 171 0.70 28.06 9.12
CA GLY A 171 -0.29 27.05 9.53
C GLY A 171 -1.69 27.58 9.86
N ASP A 172 -1.93 28.90 9.79
CA ASP A 172 -3.16 29.56 10.24
C ASP A 172 -3.85 30.39 9.12
N ASP A 173 -3.95 29.86 7.90
CA ASP A 173 -4.94 30.32 6.92
C ASP A 173 -6.20 29.45 7.03
N GLY A 174 -6.84 29.50 8.20
CA GLY A 174 -8.20 29.05 8.42
C GLY A 174 -9.20 30.16 8.14
N ASP A 175 -9.33 30.57 6.87
CA ASP A 175 -10.46 31.41 6.44
C ASP A 175 -11.67 30.51 6.16
N ASP A 176 -12.49 30.37 7.20
CA ASP A 176 -13.89 29.98 7.12
C ASP A 176 -14.68 31.01 6.28
N ASP A 177 -14.87 30.76 4.99
CA ASP A 177 -15.91 31.44 4.20
C ASP A 177 -16.69 30.43 3.34
N TYR A 178 -17.47 29.58 4.00
CA TYR A 178 -18.62 28.93 3.39
C TYR A 178 -19.89 29.70 3.78
N ASN A 179 -20.23 30.76 3.04
CA ASN A 179 -21.62 31.15 2.87
C ASN A 179 -21.91 31.90 1.57
N ASN A 180 -22.87 31.33 0.83
CA ASN A 180 -23.80 31.99 -0.08
C ASN A 180 -23.25 32.71 -1.33
N ALA A 181 -23.30 31.98 -2.46
CA ALA A 181 -23.79 32.54 -3.71
C ALA A 181 -24.87 31.63 -4.28
N VAL A 182 -26.10 31.85 -3.83
CA VAL A 182 -27.28 31.58 -4.64
C VAL A 182 -27.34 32.72 -5.65
N ASP A 183 -27.10 32.42 -6.92
CA ASP A 183 -27.63 33.24 -8.00
C ASP A 183 -28.22 32.34 -9.08
N ASP A 184 -29.46 32.68 -9.40
CA ASP A 184 -30.33 32.08 -10.39
C ASP A 184 -29.75 32.28 -11.79
N SER A 185 -29.87 31.27 -12.66
CA SER A 185 -30.29 31.45 -14.07
C SER A 185 -30.40 30.11 -14.80
N ASN A 186 -31.58 29.49 -14.66
CA ASN A 186 -32.47 29.00 -15.71
C ASN A 186 -31.90 28.55 -17.09
N GLY A 187 -32.23 27.31 -17.48
CA GLY A 187 -32.07 26.80 -18.85
C GLY A 187 -32.59 25.38 -19.06
N ASN A 188 -33.89 25.25 -19.37
CA ASN A 188 -34.63 24.04 -19.78
C ASN A 188 -33.89 23.08 -20.73
N ALA A 189 -34.09 21.76 -20.55
CA ALA A 189 -34.57 20.86 -21.61
C ALA A 189 -35.09 19.52 -21.07
N ALA A 190 -36.10 19.01 -21.77
CA ALA A 190 -37.02 17.90 -21.54
C ALA A 190 -36.45 16.46 -21.50
N ASP A 191 -37.38 15.54 -21.17
CA ASP A 191 -37.46 14.09 -21.50
C ASP A 191 -36.58 13.11 -20.72
N ASP A 192 -36.99 11.88 -20.39
CA ASP A 192 -38.26 11.13 -20.41
C ASP A 192 -37.97 9.84 -19.60
N ASN A 193 -39.02 9.16 -19.13
CA ASN A 193 -39.02 7.97 -18.29
C ASN A 193 -38.50 6.69 -18.97
N THR A 194 -38.44 5.62 -18.14
CA THR A 194 -38.43 4.15 -18.38
C THR A 194 -37.06 3.48 -18.22
N ASP A 195 -36.82 2.65 -17.19
CA ASP A 195 -37.44 1.36 -16.82
C ASP A 195 -37.22 0.27 -17.88
N ASP A 196 -36.28 -0.65 -17.63
CA ASP A 196 -36.59 -2.08 -17.69
C ASP A 196 -35.44 -2.95 -17.18
N THR A 197 -35.82 -3.89 -16.31
CA THR A 197 -35.07 -5.02 -15.76
C THR A 197 -34.95 -6.16 -16.78
N VAL A 198 -33.78 -6.80 -16.93
CA VAL A 198 -33.70 -8.25 -17.25
C VAL A 198 -32.45 -8.89 -16.62
N ASP A 199 -32.76 -9.96 -15.90
CA ASP A 199 -31.99 -11.00 -15.22
C ASP A 199 -31.51 -12.07 -16.23
N ASP A 200 -30.27 -12.59 -16.14
CA ASP A 200 -30.00 -14.02 -16.41
C ASP A 200 -28.54 -14.46 -16.12
N ASN A 201 -28.42 -15.15 -14.98
CA ASN A 201 -27.76 -16.45 -14.72
C ASN A 201 -26.38 -16.83 -15.32
N ASN A 202 -25.44 -16.99 -14.38
CA ASN A 202 -24.30 -17.90 -14.43
C ASN A 202 -24.76 -19.37 -14.38
N ASP A 203 -24.11 -20.24 -15.15
CA ASP A 203 -23.92 -21.64 -14.77
C ASP A 203 -22.60 -22.21 -15.33
N VAL A 204 -22.10 -23.23 -14.65
CA VAL A 204 -20.69 -23.54 -14.36
C VAL A 204 -20.03 -24.56 -15.31
N ASP A 205 -18.72 -24.39 -15.57
CA ASP A 205 -17.80 -25.45 -16.08
C ASP A 205 -16.82 -25.87 -14.95
N ASP A 206 -17.13 -26.99 -14.26
CA ASP A 206 -16.50 -27.50 -13.01
C ASP A 206 -15.22 -28.36 -13.25
N ASP A 207 -15.01 -28.89 -14.46
CA ASP A 207 -13.96 -29.89 -14.71
C ASP A 207 -12.51 -29.36 -14.69
N ARG A 208 -12.28 -28.06 -14.92
CA ARG A 208 -10.91 -27.50 -15.06
C ARG A 208 -10.15 -27.31 -13.75
N VAL A 209 -10.82 -27.40 -12.60
CA VAL A 209 -10.22 -27.16 -11.27
C VAL A 209 -9.58 -28.44 -10.71
N ALA A 210 -10.18 -29.60 -10.98
CA ALA A 210 -9.71 -30.90 -10.52
C ALA A 210 -8.34 -31.28 -11.13
N ASP A 211 -8.14 -31.01 -12.43
CA ASP A 211 -6.89 -31.33 -13.14
C ASP A 211 -5.67 -30.56 -12.59
N LYS A 212 -5.87 -29.30 -12.18
CA LYS A 212 -4.78 -28.44 -11.68
C LYS A 212 -4.31 -28.84 -10.28
N LYS A 213 -5.23 -29.24 -9.41
CA LYS A 213 -4.91 -29.75 -8.06
C LYS A 213 -4.12 -31.06 -8.14
N THR A 214 -4.49 -31.90 -9.11
CA THR A 214 -3.84 -33.19 -9.35
C THR A 214 -2.41 -33.01 -9.89
N LEU A 215 -2.20 -32.05 -10.80
CA LEU A 215 -0.87 -31.74 -11.34
C LEU A 215 0.08 -31.17 -10.28
N TYR A 216 -0.40 -30.28 -9.41
CA TYR A 216 0.40 -29.74 -8.31
C TYR A 216 0.90 -30.85 -7.37
N LYS A 217 0.01 -31.75 -6.94
CA LYS A 217 0.38 -32.88 -6.05
C LYS A 217 1.42 -33.78 -6.69
N LYS A 218 1.22 -34.18 -7.96
CA LYS A 218 2.20 -34.97 -8.73
C LYS A 218 3.56 -34.27 -8.85
N GLY A 219 3.56 -32.95 -9.09
CA GLY A 219 4.77 -32.14 -9.14
C GLY A 219 5.54 -32.12 -7.81
N MET A 220 4.85 -32.00 -6.68
CA MET A 220 5.50 -32.01 -5.36
C MET A 220 6.01 -33.39 -4.96
N GLU A 221 5.28 -34.46 -5.26
CA GLU A 221 5.73 -35.84 -5.05
C GLU A 221 6.99 -36.16 -5.86
N PHE A 222 7.09 -35.67 -7.10
CA PHE A 222 8.30 -35.75 -7.91
C PHE A 222 9.49 -35.08 -7.23
N VAL A 223 9.32 -33.86 -6.71
CA VAL A 223 10.40 -33.12 -6.01
C VAL A 223 10.85 -33.86 -4.75
N ALA A 224 9.91 -34.45 -4.00
CA ALA A 224 10.22 -35.27 -2.81
C ALA A 224 11.06 -36.50 -3.18
N LYS A 225 10.66 -37.23 -4.24
CA LYS A 225 11.41 -38.39 -4.75
C LYS A 225 12.80 -37.99 -5.22
N TYR A 226 12.91 -36.87 -5.95
CA TYR A 226 14.20 -36.35 -6.41
C TYR A 226 15.12 -35.98 -5.25
N LYS A 227 14.59 -35.32 -4.21
CA LYS A 227 15.32 -34.96 -2.99
C LYS A 227 15.84 -36.21 -2.30
N LYS A 228 14.99 -37.22 -2.08
CA LYS A 228 15.37 -38.49 -1.46
C LYS A 228 16.48 -39.22 -2.24
N ALA A 229 16.29 -39.39 -3.56
CA ALA A 229 17.28 -40.04 -4.42
C ALA A 229 18.65 -39.33 -4.44
N ARG A 230 18.69 -38.02 -4.21
CA ARG A 230 19.96 -37.27 -4.04
C ARG A 230 20.61 -37.54 -2.69
N MET A 231 19.82 -37.58 -1.62
CA MET A 231 20.34 -37.87 -0.28
C MET A 231 20.91 -39.30 -0.22
N ASP A 232 20.24 -40.26 -0.86
CA ASP A 232 20.69 -41.65 -0.96
C ASP A 232 22.02 -41.78 -1.73
N LYS A 233 22.31 -40.84 -2.64
CA LYS A 233 23.60 -40.70 -3.35
C LYS A 233 24.65 -39.92 -2.55
N GLY A 234 24.43 -39.69 -1.25
CA GLY A 234 25.36 -39.01 -0.34
C GLY A 234 25.45 -37.49 -0.53
N LYS A 235 24.53 -36.87 -1.28
CA LYS A 235 24.57 -35.41 -1.52
C LYS A 235 23.82 -34.66 -0.42
N LYS A 236 24.53 -33.80 0.34
CA LYS A 236 23.96 -33.05 1.49
C LYS A 236 22.95 -31.94 1.16
N ARG A 237 22.89 -31.46 -0.09
CA ARG A 237 22.04 -30.32 -0.48
C ARG A 237 21.22 -30.66 -1.71
N MET A 238 20.06 -30.04 -1.87
CA MET A 238 19.23 -30.17 -3.06
C MET A 238 19.78 -29.33 -4.21
N ASP A 239 19.82 -29.89 -5.41
CA ASP A 239 20.13 -29.15 -6.64
C ASP A 239 18.82 -28.76 -7.33
N TRP A 240 18.38 -27.53 -7.07
CA TRP A 240 17.09 -27.04 -7.53
C TRP A 240 17.05 -26.78 -9.04
N GLN A 241 18.19 -26.47 -9.66
CA GLN A 241 18.28 -26.28 -11.10
C GLN A 241 18.12 -27.62 -11.82
N ALA A 242 18.85 -28.64 -11.39
CA ALA A 242 18.75 -29.98 -11.96
C ALA A 242 17.37 -30.60 -11.72
N CYS A 243 16.77 -30.41 -10.54
CA CYS A 243 15.42 -30.87 -10.23
C CYS A 243 14.37 -30.20 -11.12
N MET A 244 14.45 -28.88 -11.33
CA MET A 244 13.52 -28.14 -12.18
C MET A 244 13.63 -28.57 -13.64
N ALA A 245 14.84 -28.76 -14.16
CA ALA A 245 15.05 -29.24 -15.52
C ALA A 245 14.46 -30.65 -15.72
N ALA A 246 14.70 -31.57 -14.76
CA ALA A 246 14.15 -32.92 -14.80
C ALA A 246 12.62 -32.93 -14.74
N GLY A 247 12.01 -32.18 -13.82
CA GLY A 247 10.55 -32.16 -13.70
C GLY A 247 9.84 -31.41 -14.84
N ARG A 248 10.52 -30.48 -15.55
CA ARG A 248 9.99 -29.90 -16.80
C ARG A 248 10.02 -30.91 -17.95
N LYS A 249 11.05 -31.75 -18.03
CA LYS A 249 11.13 -32.84 -19.01
C LYS A 249 9.99 -33.85 -18.85
N GLU A 250 9.52 -34.07 -17.62
CA GLU A 250 8.37 -34.93 -17.31
C GLU A 250 7.02 -34.19 -17.39
N GLY A 251 6.99 -32.91 -17.76
CA GLY A 251 5.76 -32.11 -17.85
C GLY A 251 5.14 -31.72 -16.51
N LEU A 252 5.80 -32.03 -15.39
CA LEU A 252 5.26 -31.85 -14.03
C LEU A 252 5.53 -30.45 -13.44
N LEU A 253 6.59 -29.77 -13.88
CA LEU A 253 7.04 -28.50 -13.31
C LEU A 253 6.99 -27.32 -14.30
N LEU A 254 6.09 -27.37 -15.28
CA LEU A 254 5.95 -26.35 -16.32
C LEU A 254 5.52 -24.98 -15.76
N ASN A 255 4.72 -24.97 -14.70
CA ASN A 255 4.14 -23.74 -14.12
C ASN A 255 5.11 -22.95 -13.21
N TYR A 256 6.31 -23.46 -12.96
CA TYR A 256 7.28 -22.80 -12.08
C TYR A 256 8.24 -21.92 -12.87
N LYS A 257 8.16 -20.60 -12.67
CA LYS A 257 9.00 -19.61 -13.38
C LYS A 257 10.48 -19.74 -13.04
N ASN A 258 10.83 -20.04 -11.79
CA ASN A 258 12.22 -20.15 -11.35
C ASN A 258 12.41 -21.12 -10.17
N THR A 259 13.66 -21.52 -9.92
CA THR A 259 14.05 -22.49 -8.89
C THR A 259 13.70 -22.05 -7.47
N ASN A 260 13.68 -20.74 -7.19
CA ASN A 260 13.29 -20.21 -5.88
C ASN A 260 11.79 -20.41 -5.63
N THR A 261 10.94 -20.19 -6.64
CA THR A 261 9.50 -20.47 -6.55
C THR A 261 9.26 -21.95 -6.26
N LEU A 262 9.93 -22.86 -6.98
CA LEU A 262 9.81 -24.31 -6.75
C LEU A 262 10.26 -24.71 -5.34
N LYS A 263 11.41 -24.19 -4.89
CA LYS A 263 11.93 -24.43 -3.54
C LYS A 263 10.96 -24.01 -2.45
N ASN A 264 10.37 -22.82 -2.58
CA ASN A 264 9.43 -22.30 -1.61
C ASN A 264 8.12 -23.11 -1.59
N GLN A 265 7.63 -23.52 -2.76
CA GLN A 265 6.42 -24.35 -2.88
C GLN A 265 6.62 -25.75 -2.28
N PHE A 266 7.79 -26.35 -2.52
CA PHE A 266 8.13 -27.62 -1.91
C PHE A 266 8.27 -27.53 -0.38
N ALA A 267 8.84 -26.43 0.15
CA ALA A 267 8.91 -26.23 1.59
C ALA A 267 7.51 -26.10 2.25
N LYS A 268 6.54 -25.50 1.55
CA LYS A 268 5.14 -25.48 1.97
C LYS A 268 4.51 -26.87 1.94
N PHE A 269 4.79 -27.65 0.88
CA PHE A 269 4.31 -29.02 0.76
C PHE A 269 4.84 -29.93 1.87
N GLU A 270 6.13 -29.84 2.21
CA GLU A 270 6.72 -30.60 3.33
C GLU A 270 6.12 -30.17 4.69
N GLY A 271 5.79 -28.89 4.87
CA GLY A 271 5.19 -28.39 6.11
C GLY A 271 3.70 -28.74 6.31
N ASN A 272 2.99 -29.13 5.25
CA ASN A 272 1.58 -29.53 5.29
C ASN A 272 1.40 -31.06 5.27
N GLY A 273 2.47 -31.85 5.34
CA GLY A 273 2.43 -33.31 5.30
C GLY A 273 2.36 -34.01 6.67
N ASP A 274 2.28 -33.24 7.76
CA ASP A 274 2.23 -33.71 9.15
C ASP A 274 0.84 -33.49 9.81
N GLU A 275 -0.22 -33.27 9.02
CA GLU A 275 -1.63 -33.37 9.43
C GLU A 275 -2.29 -34.61 8.81
#